data_AF-A0A843K1W6-F1
#
_entry.id   AF-A0A843K1W6-F1
#
_cell.length_a   1.000
_cell.length_b   1.000
_cell.length_c   1.000
_cell.angle_alpha   90.00
_cell.angle_beta   90.00
_cell.angle_gamma   90.00
#
_symmetry.space_group_name_H-M   'P 1'
#
loop_
_entity.id
_entity.type
_entity.pdbx_description
1 polymer ?
#
loop_
_entity_poly.entity_id
_entity_poly.type
_entity_poly.pdbx_seq_one_letter_code
_entity_poly.pdbx_strand_id
1 'polypeptide(L)'
;MLMDSTNIENDDAKEIREDRENRGDLEGLYDLAIPLSMPITVIRELVEKFDVEPVLRPGKMDMTGEVMDREILVLRGDLETVKAVEKYMFEALDRKIAEWNSTDKEEKYKKYYEEQSRLRLKEVKDNPDAVSNWELTSD
;
A
#
# COMPACT_ATOMS: atom_id res chain seq x y z
N MET A 1 -17.71 -39.65 9.23
CA MET A 1 -17.71 -38.99 7.90
C MET A 1 -17.96 -37.51 8.19
N LEU A 2 -16.89 -36.73 8.34
CA LEU A 2 -16.96 -35.29 8.59
C LEU A 2 -16.48 -34.63 7.30
N MET A 3 -17.38 -33.92 6.61
CA MET A 3 -17.05 -33.15 5.42
C MET A 3 -16.32 -31.89 5.87
N ASP A 4 -15.06 -31.77 5.45
CA ASP A 4 -14.26 -30.57 5.63
C ASP A 4 -14.90 -29.45 4.80
N SER A 5 -15.35 -28.40 5.49
CA SER A 5 -16.21 -27.35 4.95
C SER A 5 -15.44 -26.03 4.93
N THR A 6 -14.30 -25.99 4.25
CA THR A 6 -13.56 -24.75 3.96
C THR A 6 -12.61 -25.00 2.78
N ASN A 7 -13.14 -25.00 1.55
CA ASN A 7 -12.39 -24.74 0.31
C ASN A 7 -13.31 -24.82 -0.92
N ILE A 8 -14.40 -24.04 -0.93
CA ILE A 8 -15.32 -23.95 -2.08
C ILE A 8 -15.47 -22.49 -2.49
N GLU A 9 -14.36 -21.78 -2.78
CA GLU A 9 -14.43 -20.45 -3.44
C GLU A 9 -13.24 -20.16 -4.39
N ASN A 10 -12.31 -21.09 -4.66
CA ASN A 10 -11.08 -20.76 -5.40
C ASN A 10 -10.83 -21.49 -6.73
N ASP A 11 -11.55 -22.56 -7.06
CA ASP A 11 -11.30 -23.27 -8.32
C ASP A 11 -12.00 -22.59 -9.51
N ASP A 12 -13.27 -22.20 -9.36
CA ASP A 12 -14.03 -21.54 -10.43
C ASP A 12 -13.41 -20.17 -10.82
N ALA A 13 -12.94 -19.40 -9.84
CA ALA A 13 -12.31 -18.10 -10.09
C ALA A 13 -10.96 -18.23 -10.80
N LYS A 14 -10.24 -19.33 -10.54
CA LYS A 14 -8.96 -19.63 -11.19
C LYS A 14 -9.18 -20.11 -12.62
N GLU A 15 -10.15 -21.00 -12.84
CA GLU A 15 -10.55 -21.46 -14.17
C GLU A 15 -11.03 -20.29 -15.05
N ILE A 16 -11.86 -19.39 -14.52
CA ILE A 16 -12.32 -18.18 -15.23
C ILE A 16 -11.17 -17.22 -15.60
N ARG A 17 -10.12 -17.14 -14.78
CA ARG A 17 -8.93 -16.32 -15.06
C ARG A 17 -8.08 -16.97 -16.16
N GLU A 18 -7.80 -18.27 -16.05
CA GLU A 18 -7.03 -19.02 -17.05
C GLU A 18 -7.73 -19.03 -18.42
N ASP A 19 -9.07 -19.12 -18.46
CA ASP A 19 -9.86 -19.05 -19.68
C ASP A 19 -9.84 -17.66 -20.34
N ARG A 20 -9.81 -16.58 -19.56
CA ARG A 20 -9.65 -15.22 -20.11
C ARG A 20 -8.26 -14.99 -20.71
N GLU A 21 -7.24 -15.63 -20.14
CA GLU A 21 -5.87 -15.50 -20.63
C GLU A 21 -5.62 -16.23 -21.96
N ASN A 22 -6.35 -17.31 -22.22
CA ASN A 22 -6.17 -18.13 -23.42
C ASN A 22 -7.05 -17.73 -24.62
N ARG A 23 -8.03 -16.83 -24.46
CA ARG A 23 -9.06 -16.54 -25.50
C ARG A 23 -8.77 -15.36 -26.44
N GLY A 24 -7.55 -14.83 -26.49
CA GLY A 24 -7.21 -13.68 -27.35
C GLY A 24 -7.62 -12.32 -26.77
N ASP A 25 -8.30 -12.29 -25.62
CA ASP A 25 -8.70 -11.09 -24.88
C ASP A 25 -7.49 -10.29 -24.33
N LEU A 26 -6.26 -10.82 -24.44
CA LEU A 26 -5.01 -10.17 -24.03
C LEU A 26 -4.25 -9.49 -25.18
N GLU A 27 -4.73 -9.58 -26.42
CA GLU A 27 -4.04 -8.98 -27.56
C GLU A 27 -3.93 -7.45 -27.37
N GLY A 28 -2.70 -6.94 -27.38
CA GLY A 28 -2.41 -5.52 -27.15
C GLY A 28 -2.31 -5.08 -25.68
N LEU A 29 -2.48 -6.00 -24.72
CA LEU A 29 -2.27 -5.75 -23.30
C LEU A 29 -0.90 -6.23 -22.83
N TYR A 30 -0.32 -5.47 -21.90
CA TYR A 30 1.01 -5.68 -21.36
C TYR A 30 0.95 -5.63 -19.84
N ASP A 31 1.78 -6.46 -19.21
CA ASP A 31 1.89 -6.52 -17.75
C ASP A 31 3.17 -5.81 -17.30
N LEU A 32 3.03 -4.82 -16.42
CA LEU A 32 4.14 -4.19 -15.71
C LEU A 32 4.31 -4.85 -14.34
N ALA A 33 5.39 -5.61 -14.17
CA ALA A 33 5.70 -6.22 -12.87
C ALA A 33 6.01 -5.13 -11.83
N ILE A 34 5.36 -5.20 -10.68
CA ILE A 34 5.62 -4.27 -9.59
C ILE A 34 6.85 -4.77 -8.80
N PRO A 35 7.88 -3.92 -8.59
CA PRO A 35 9.02 -4.28 -7.77
C PRO A 35 8.61 -4.71 -6.36
N LEU A 36 9.35 -5.67 -5.82
CA LEU A 36 9.20 -6.06 -4.42
C LEU A 36 9.44 -4.87 -3.49
N SER A 37 8.65 -4.82 -2.42
CA SER A 37 8.69 -3.75 -1.43
C SER A 37 8.22 -2.37 -1.93
N MET A 38 7.60 -2.29 -3.12
CA MET A 38 6.93 -1.06 -3.56
C MET A 38 5.88 -0.62 -2.51
N PRO A 39 5.89 0.64 -2.03
CA PRO A 39 4.91 1.10 -1.06
C PRO A 39 3.48 0.97 -1.60
N ILE A 40 2.57 0.40 -0.81
CA ILE A 40 1.15 0.22 -1.21
C ILE A 40 0.49 1.54 -1.63
N THR A 41 0.89 2.65 -1.01
CA THR A 41 0.38 3.99 -1.37
C THR A 41 0.80 4.41 -2.77
N VAL A 42 2.01 4.06 -3.22
CA VAL A 42 2.45 4.29 -4.60
C VAL A 42 1.65 3.42 -5.56
N ILE A 43 1.46 2.13 -5.25
CA ILE A 43 0.64 1.22 -6.09
C ILE A 43 -0.78 1.76 -6.27
N ARG A 44 -1.42 2.20 -5.18
CA ARG A 44 -2.76 2.82 -5.23
C ARG A 44 -2.78 4.07 -6.10
N GLU A 45 -1.81 4.95 -5.93
CA GLU A 45 -1.69 6.15 -6.74
C GLU A 45 -1.58 5.83 -8.25
N LEU A 46 -0.85 4.77 -8.63
CA LEU A 46 -0.74 4.34 -10.02
C LEU A 46 -2.09 3.87 -10.58
N VAL A 47 -2.80 3.00 -9.85
CA VAL A 47 -4.12 2.48 -10.26
C VAL A 47 -5.17 3.60 -10.31
N GLU A 48 -5.08 4.60 -9.45
CA GLU A 48 -6.00 5.75 -9.45
C GLU A 48 -5.73 6.74 -10.60
N LYS A 49 -4.48 6.84 -11.07
CA LYS A 49 -4.07 7.82 -12.10
C LYS A 49 -4.09 7.29 -13.51
N PHE A 50 -3.88 6.00 -13.69
CA PHE A 50 -3.74 5.36 -14.99
C PHE A 50 -4.81 4.29 -15.18
N ASP A 51 -5.21 4.07 -16.43
CA ASP A 51 -6.14 2.99 -16.78
C ASP A 51 -5.39 1.64 -16.80
N VAL A 52 -5.08 1.14 -15.59
CA VAL A 52 -4.41 -0.14 -15.39
C VAL A 52 -5.12 -1.01 -14.39
N GLU A 53 -5.16 -2.31 -14.67
CA GLU A 53 -5.76 -3.31 -13.81
C GLU A 53 -4.69 -4.06 -12.99
N PRO A 54 -4.78 -4.08 -11.65
CA PRO A 54 -3.91 -4.92 -10.83
C PRO A 54 -4.31 -6.39 -10.96
N VAL A 55 -3.40 -7.22 -11.43
CA VAL A 55 -3.62 -8.67 -11.63
C VAL A 55 -2.48 -9.49 -11.04
N LEU A 56 -2.77 -10.72 -10.65
CA LEU A 56 -1.78 -11.66 -10.14
C LEU A 56 -1.28 -12.55 -11.28
N ARG A 57 0.04 -12.75 -11.34
CA ARG A 57 0.70 -13.61 -12.34
C ARG A 57 1.59 -14.64 -11.67
N PRO A 58 1.61 -15.90 -12.12
CA PRO A 58 2.67 -16.81 -11.72
C PRO A 58 4.01 -16.29 -12.24
N GLY A 59 5.00 -16.18 -11.35
CA GLY A 59 6.32 -15.66 -11.65
C GLY A 59 7.39 -16.26 -10.76
N LYS A 60 8.62 -16.30 -11.27
CA LYS A 60 9.79 -16.71 -10.50
C LYS A 60 10.35 -15.51 -9.76
N MET A 61 10.51 -15.63 -8.45
CA MET A 61 11.10 -14.59 -7.63
C MET A 61 12.24 -15.14 -6.77
N ASP A 62 13.30 -14.35 -6.67
CA ASP A 62 14.37 -14.55 -5.71
C ASP A 62 14.14 -13.59 -4.52
N MET A 63 13.93 -14.15 -3.34
CA MET A 63 13.68 -13.38 -2.10
C MET A 63 14.87 -13.43 -1.13
N THR A 64 15.66 -14.51 -1.17
CA THR A 64 16.69 -14.82 -0.16
C THR A 64 17.89 -15.59 -0.74
N GLY A 65 18.12 -15.52 -2.05
CA GLY A 65 19.10 -16.34 -2.79
C GLY A 65 18.54 -17.67 -3.29
N GLU A 66 17.23 -17.91 -3.12
CA GLU A 66 16.52 -19.08 -3.64
C GLU A 66 15.36 -18.63 -4.53
N VAL A 67 15.34 -19.15 -5.76
CA VAL A 67 14.28 -18.86 -6.74
C VAL A 67 13.08 -19.76 -6.47
N MET A 68 11.92 -19.16 -6.20
CA MET A 68 10.66 -19.85 -5.99
C MET A 68 9.60 -19.38 -6.97
N ASP A 69 8.68 -20.27 -7.35
CA ASP A 69 7.45 -19.91 -8.06
C ASP A 69 6.47 -19.27 -7.07
N ARG A 70 5.95 -18.09 -7.41
CA ARG A 70 4.99 -17.34 -6.60
C ARG A 70 4.01 -16.58 -7.48
N GLU A 71 2.89 -16.17 -6.91
CA GLU A 71 2.03 -15.16 -7.54
C GLU A 71 2.60 -13.76 -7.29
N ILE A 72 2.81 -13.01 -8.37
CA ILE A 72 3.39 -11.68 -8.38
C ILE A 72 2.31 -10.69 -8.82
N LEU A 73 2.28 -9.52 -8.19
CA LEU A 73 1.38 -8.44 -8.58
C LEU A 73 1.96 -7.71 -9.80
N VAL A 74 1.13 -7.54 -10.82
CA VAL A 74 1.45 -6.76 -12.03
C VAL A 74 0.33 -5.75 -12.30
N LEU A 75 0.65 -4.68 -13.02
CA LEU A 75 -0.32 -3.70 -13.53
C LEU A 75 -0.49 -3.95 -15.02
N ARG A 76 -1.69 -4.34 -15.45
CA ARG A 76 -2.04 -4.59 -16.85
C ARG A 76 -2.63 -3.36 -17.50
N GLY A 77 -2.18 -3.03 -18.70
CA GLY A 77 -2.79 -2.01 -19.55
C GLY A 77 -2.30 -2.09 -20.99
N ASP A 78 -2.70 -1.15 -21.84
CA ASP A 78 -2.08 -1.02 -23.17
C ASP A 78 -0.60 -0.59 -23.06
N LEU A 79 0.15 -0.74 -24.15
CA LEU A 79 1.60 -0.47 -24.15
C LEU A 79 1.96 0.99 -23.81
N GLU A 80 1.19 1.95 -24.29
CA GLU A 80 1.46 3.37 -24.07
C GLU A 80 1.21 3.71 -22.60
N THR A 81 0.09 3.24 -22.07
CA THR A 81 -0.29 3.39 -20.66
C THR A 81 0.73 2.71 -19.74
N VAL A 82 1.12 1.47 -20.02
CA VAL A 82 2.13 0.75 -19.21
C VAL A 82 3.47 1.48 -19.17
N LYS A 83 3.93 2.03 -20.30
CA LYS A 83 5.17 2.83 -20.34
C LYS A 83 5.04 4.14 -19.56
N ALA A 84 3.88 4.78 -19.60
CA ALA A 84 3.62 5.99 -18.81
C ALA A 84 3.63 5.66 -17.30
N VAL A 85 3.02 4.55 -16.91
CA VAL A 85 3.01 4.03 -15.54
C VAL A 85 4.42 3.72 -15.07
N GLU A 86 5.23 3.01 -15.86
CA GLU A 86 6.62 2.69 -15.53
C GLU A 86 7.44 3.95 -15.23
N LYS A 87 7.33 4.97 -16.10
CA LYS A 87 8.03 6.24 -15.89
C LYS A 87 7.57 6.95 -14.61
N TYR A 88 6.26 7.03 -14.40
CA TYR A 88 5.68 7.71 -13.25
C TYR A 88 5.92 6.96 -11.93
N MET A 89 6.02 5.64 -11.98
CA MET A 89 6.24 4.77 -10.82
C MET A 89 7.49 5.18 -10.03
N PHE A 90 8.59 5.47 -10.72
CA PHE A 90 9.81 5.94 -10.07
C PHE A 90 9.66 7.34 -9.49
N GLU A 91 8.97 8.25 -10.18
CA GLU A 91 8.70 9.60 -9.67
C GLU A 91 7.83 9.55 -8.39
N ALA A 92 6.83 8.66 -8.35
CA ALA A 92 5.99 8.45 -7.18
C ALA A 92 6.76 7.82 -6.02
N LEU A 93 7.66 6.88 -6.31
CA LEU A 93 8.56 6.31 -5.32
C LEU A 93 9.50 7.36 -4.72
N ASP A 94 10.12 8.20 -5.56
CA ASP A 94 11.01 9.27 -5.12
C ASP A 94 10.28 10.27 -4.20
N ARG A 95 9.06 10.68 -4.58
CA ARG A 95 8.22 11.51 -3.70
C ARG A 95 7.93 10.83 -2.38
N LYS A 96 7.66 9.52 -2.39
CA LYS A 96 7.37 8.77 -1.17
C LYS A 96 8.58 8.67 -0.24
N ILE A 97 9.76 8.45 -0.80
CA ILE A 97 11.02 8.45 -0.06
C ILE A 97 11.30 9.84 0.52
N ALA A 98 11.08 10.91 -0.25
CA ALA A 98 11.23 12.29 0.22
C ALA A 98 10.26 12.60 1.37
N GLU A 99 9.00 12.16 1.28
CA GLU A 99 8.01 12.31 2.35
C GLU A 99 8.47 11.59 3.64
N TRP A 100 8.99 10.38 3.52
CA TRP A 100 9.50 9.61 4.67
C TRP A 100 10.70 10.27 5.35
N ASN A 101 11.55 10.94 4.57
CA ASN A 101 12.73 11.64 5.10
C ASN A 101 12.42 13.05 5.61
N SER A 102 11.17 13.52 5.53
CA SER A 102 10.78 14.86 6.00
C SER A 102 10.64 14.91 7.53
N THR A 103 11.14 15.98 8.16
CA THR A 103 10.95 16.25 9.59
C THR A 103 9.62 16.93 9.91
N ASP A 104 8.86 17.32 8.88
CA ASP A 104 7.61 18.07 9.00
C ASP A 104 6.60 17.41 9.97
N LYS A 105 6.48 16.08 9.92
CA LYS A 105 5.60 15.34 10.82
C LYS A 105 6.09 15.43 12.27
N GLU A 106 7.37 15.19 12.51
CA GLU A 106 7.98 15.27 13.83
C GLU A 106 7.81 16.67 14.43
N GLU A 107 8.10 17.71 13.65
CA GLU A 107 7.96 19.10 14.07
C GLU A 107 6.50 19.46 14.39
N LYS A 108 5.55 18.98 13.58
CA LYS A 108 4.12 19.17 13.83
C LYS A 108 3.69 18.51 15.14
N TYR A 109 4.09 17.26 15.37
CA TYR A 109 3.76 16.56 16.62
C TYR A 109 4.42 17.24 17.81
N LYS A 110 5.70 17.63 17.70
CA LYS A 110 6.43 18.34 18.75
C LYS A 110 5.72 19.64 19.13
N LYS A 111 5.36 20.48 18.15
CA LYS A 111 4.62 21.73 18.40
C LYS A 111 3.28 21.48 19.10
N TYR A 112 2.54 20.46 18.67
CA TYR A 112 1.28 20.08 19.32
C TYR A 112 1.49 19.72 20.80
N TYR A 113 2.45 18.85 21.11
CA TYR A 113 2.71 18.44 22.49
C TYR A 113 3.27 19.57 23.36
N GLU A 114 4.13 20.43 22.81
CA GLU A 114 4.62 21.63 23.50
C GLU A 114 3.47 22.59 23.83
N GLU A 115 2.55 22.81 22.90
CA GLU A 115 1.38 23.66 23.11
C GLU A 115 0.42 23.07 24.15
N GLN A 116 0.13 21.76 24.08
CA GLN A 116 -0.67 21.08 25.10
C GLN A 116 -0.02 21.14 26.48
N SER A 117 1.31 20.96 26.56
CA SER A 117 2.05 21.06 27.81
C SER A 117 1.99 22.48 28.38
N ARG A 118 2.11 23.50 27.54
CA ARG A 118 1.99 24.92 27.93
C ARG A 118 0.59 25.25 28.45
N LEU A 119 -0.46 24.75 27.79
CA LEU A 119 -1.85 24.95 28.21
C LEU A 119 -2.10 24.30 29.58
N ARG A 120 -1.65 23.05 29.75
CA ARG A 120 -1.70 22.33 31.05
C ARG A 120 -0.96 23.07 32.15
N LEU A 121 0.24 23.57 31.88
CA LEU A 121 1.02 24.32 32.87
C LEU A 121 0.29 25.61 33.32
N LYS A 122 -0.38 26.28 32.37
CA LYS A 122 -1.19 27.47 32.65
C LYS A 122 -2.41 27.11 33.50
N GLU A 123 -3.11 26.03 33.16
CA GLU A 123 -4.27 25.55 33.91
C GLU A 123 -3.92 25.22 35.37
N VAL A 124 -2.81 24.54 35.62
CA VAL A 124 -2.35 24.23 37.00
C VAL A 124 -1.97 25.47 37.77
N LYS A 125 -1.37 26.46 37.09
CA LYS A 125 -1.04 27.74 37.71
C LYS A 125 -2.29 28.53 38.10
N ASP A 126 -3.32 28.50 37.25
CA ASP A 126 -4.57 29.24 37.46
C ASP A 126 -5.54 28.48 38.39
N ASN A 127 -5.45 27.15 38.44
CA ASN A 127 -6.23 26.25 39.30
C ASN A 127 -5.38 25.06 39.79
N PRO A 128 -4.75 25.16 40.98
CA PRO A 128 -3.86 24.11 41.51
C PRO A 128 -4.54 22.75 41.72
N ASP A 129 -5.85 22.73 41.94
CA ASP A 129 -6.62 21.51 42.17
C ASP A 129 -7.01 20.79 40.87
N ALA A 130 -6.77 21.41 39.70
CA ALA A 130 -7.09 20.84 38.39
C ALA A 130 -6.34 19.53 38.08
N VAL A 131 -5.17 19.33 38.71
CA VAL A 131 -4.32 18.14 38.55
C VAL A 131 -5.07 16.85 38.91
N SER A 132 -6.04 16.92 39.83
CA SER A 132 -6.84 15.77 40.28
C SER A 132 -7.78 15.21 39.21
N ASN A 133 -8.15 16.00 38.19
CA ASN A 133 -9.12 15.61 37.17
C ASN A 133 -8.47 15.11 35.87
N TRP A 134 -7.14 15.02 35.84
CA TRP A 134 -6.40 14.54 34.68
C TRP A 134 -6.28 13.02 34.73
N GLU A 135 -7.39 12.30 34.49
CA GLU A 135 -7.28 10.89 34.13
C GLU A 135 -6.59 10.77 32.76
N LEU A 136 -5.54 9.95 32.72
CA LEU A 136 -4.81 9.62 31.49
C LEU A 136 -5.80 9.02 30.48
N THR A 137 -6.16 9.79 29.44
CA THR A 137 -6.71 9.20 28.21
C THR A 137 -5.57 8.51 27.48
N SER A 138 -5.21 7.31 27.96
CA SER A 138 -4.39 6.35 27.25
C SER A 138 -5.32 5.26 26.72
N ASP A 139 -5.98 5.55 25.61
CA ASP A 139 -6.61 4.54 24.75
C ASP A 139 -5.76 4.33 23.49
#